data_AF-A0A9W9E997-F1
#
_entry.id   AF-A0A9W9E997-F1
#
_cell.length_a   1.000
_cell.length_b   1.000
_cell.length_c   1.000
_cell.angle_alpha   90.00
_cell.angle_beta   90.00
_cell.angle_gamma   90.00
#
_symmetry.space_group_name_H-M   'P 1'
#
loop_
_entity.id
_entity.type
_entity.pdbx_description
1 polymer ?
#
loop_
_entity_poly.entity_id
_entity_poly.type
_entity_poly.pdbx_seq_one_letter_code
_entity_poly.pdbx_strand_id
1 'polypeptide(L)'
;MIPTTALVNSLPRNIFGKKHTRAGRPKSRGGCISCKLLHRKCNEVKPTCSQCQKSDRICNYGSTEGKQRSGIPPQRKPVFPKPETPDVVATRSLFVRPRASPLEADEVPYFDMFRAQVLQDFTYTPCTLFWNRVIPRESMGDECVRWSVLSIGALMLALRSPNPEPMVKLLEGRGDTMYQTAMTYHAKATTALHTRMLKEFHTISRRNVLINMFLLFLFELLIGNTKAADQLLMSSVELLKQKHDQLVVEINSQHHAQDLHNYVAPSNDDGLDQAERILPRFQIFLSLTTPLFPLQTTCWPRLPSRPIPGNMPTIDTSFEEFGAMWNSFITRAVIFVVKAIQKRQNDDHSDKFEMLLDHRTTFLQQLQQWEVAILLRVEAEKNPIRSYLFNIFHMGQKVVFILMSCCFDSTEMLYDQFNSTFREIVSMACSFGGASRRFSQIETALDIYTLPVLNFVSQKCRDKAIRSEALDSFDKMTLLTRNWDVKASSLARRQLMALEEESQDVSGYIPASGRYVWTGASWHHNYSRLHIVFTGVVSDKNGIRKQRHLHILRTEFEE
;
A
#
# COMPACT_ATOMS: atom_id res chain seq x y z
N MET A 1 -14.36 -22.39 -4.57
CA MET A 1 -13.26 -23.32 -4.88
C MET A 1 -13.55 -23.89 -6.26
N ILE A 2 -12.67 -23.67 -7.23
CA ILE A 2 -12.82 -24.21 -8.58
C ILE A 2 -11.91 -25.44 -8.69
N PRO A 3 -12.37 -26.60 -9.20
CA PRO A 3 -11.63 -27.87 -9.09
C PRO A 3 -10.38 -27.92 -9.99
N THR A 4 -9.33 -28.53 -9.46
CA THR A 4 -7.96 -28.68 -10.00
C THR A 4 -7.79 -29.74 -11.09
N THR A 5 -8.87 -30.22 -11.74
CA THR A 5 -8.80 -31.41 -12.62
C THR A 5 -9.15 -31.20 -14.09
N ALA A 6 -9.39 -29.96 -14.54
CA ALA A 6 -9.61 -29.66 -15.96
C ALA A 6 -8.31 -29.21 -16.68
N LEU A 7 -7.23 -29.97 -16.53
CA LEU A 7 -5.91 -29.66 -17.11
C LEU A 7 -5.24 -30.94 -17.64
N VAL A 8 -5.88 -31.61 -18.60
CA VAL A 8 -5.17 -32.55 -19.48
C VAL A 8 -5.69 -32.32 -20.90
N ASN A 9 -4.79 -31.94 -21.80
CA ASN A 9 -5.00 -31.72 -23.24
C ASN A 9 -5.35 -30.28 -23.68
N SER A 10 -4.39 -29.37 -23.60
CA SER A 10 -4.23 -28.28 -24.59
C SER A 10 -2.90 -27.54 -24.39
N LEU A 11 -1.79 -28.16 -24.80
CA LEU A 11 -0.52 -27.46 -25.02
C LEU A 11 0.04 -27.84 -26.40
N PRO A 12 0.22 -26.89 -27.33
CA PRO A 12 1.14 -27.07 -28.44
C PRO A 12 2.57 -27.17 -27.92
N ARG A 13 3.24 -28.27 -28.25
CA ARG A 13 4.70 -28.43 -28.12
C ARG A 13 5.37 -27.38 -29.01
N ASN A 14 6.08 -26.42 -28.41
CA ASN A 14 7.40 -25.92 -28.83
C ASN A 14 7.68 -24.51 -28.30
N ILE A 15 8.10 -24.38 -27.03
CA ILE A 15 8.95 -23.25 -26.59
C ILE A 15 9.98 -23.76 -25.57
N PHE A 16 10.84 -24.70 -25.99
CA PHE A 16 12.15 -24.89 -25.35
C PHE A 16 13.22 -24.25 -26.25
N GLY A 17 13.23 -22.92 -26.29
CA GLY A 17 14.41 -22.16 -26.71
C GLY A 17 15.38 -22.10 -25.54
N LYS A 18 16.20 -23.14 -25.34
CA LYS A 18 17.37 -23.07 -24.44
C LYS A 18 18.26 -21.91 -24.91
N LYS A 19 18.33 -20.81 -24.14
CA LYS A 19 19.45 -19.88 -24.24
C LYS A 19 20.70 -20.60 -23.76
N HIS A 20 21.50 -21.10 -24.70
CA HIS A 20 22.86 -21.54 -24.38
C HIS A 20 23.69 -20.32 -23.96
N THR A 21 24.00 -20.21 -22.67
CA THR A 21 25.09 -19.38 -22.16
C THR A 21 26.39 -19.88 -22.78
N ARG A 22 27.10 -19.00 -23.50
CA ARG A 22 28.42 -19.32 -24.06
C ARG A 22 29.43 -19.46 -22.91
N ALA A 23 30.01 -20.64 -22.76
CA ALA A 23 31.22 -20.82 -21.97
C ALA A 23 32.33 -19.92 -22.54
N GLY A 24 32.82 -18.98 -21.75
CA GLY A 24 33.91 -18.09 -22.13
C GLY A 24 35.23 -18.86 -22.22
N ARG A 25 35.59 -19.30 -23.42
CA ARG A 25 36.96 -19.78 -23.71
C ARG A 25 37.79 -18.66 -24.33
N PRO A 26 39.12 -18.62 -24.10
CA PRO A 26 40.00 -17.57 -24.61
C PRO A 26 39.89 -17.43 -26.13
N LYS A 27 39.75 -16.19 -26.59
CA LYS A 27 39.64 -15.84 -28.02
C LYS A 27 40.97 -16.16 -28.72
N SER A 28 40.93 -16.88 -29.84
CA SER A 28 42.15 -17.15 -30.62
C SER A 28 42.65 -15.84 -31.25
N ARG A 29 43.90 -15.47 -30.95
CA ARG A 29 44.49 -14.20 -31.41
C ARG A 29 44.90 -14.27 -32.89
N GLY A 30 45.22 -15.46 -33.41
CA GLY A 30 45.74 -15.69 -34.75
C GLY A 30 44.72 -16.11 -35.82
N GLY A 31 43.42 -16.10 -35.52
CA GLY A 31 42.39 -16.53 -36.50
C GLY A 31 42.37 -15.68 -37.77
N CYS A 32 42.08 -16.31 -38.91
CA CYS A 32 41.93 -15.63 -40.20
C CYS A 32 40.79 -14.60 -40.16
N ILE A 33 40.87 -13.61 -41.04
CA ILE A 33 39.91 -12.49 -41.10
C ILE A 33 38.50 -13.02 -41.39
N SER A 34 38.36 -13.99 -42.31
CA SER A 34 37.08 -14.57 -42.70
C SER A 34 36.37 -15.24 -41.51
N CYS A 35 37.09 -16.00 -40.68
CA CYS A 35 36.51 -16.63 -39.49
C CYS A 35 36.20 -15.63 -38.38
N LYS A 36 37.01 -14.57 -38.24
CA LYS A 36 36.76 -13.47 -37.29
C LYS A 36 35.48 -12.71 -37.63
N LEU A 37 35.27 -12.34 -38.90
CA LEU A 37 34.05 -11.66 -39.36
C LEU A 37 32.78 -12.48 -39.11
N LEU A 38 32.88 -13.80 -39.21
CA LEU A 38 31.76 -14.72 -39.03
C LEU A 38 31.55 -15.16 -37.57
N HIS A 39 32.37 -14.67 -36.64
CA HIS A 39 32.36 -15.07 -35.24
C HIS A 39 32.44 -16.60 -35.02
N ARG A 40 33.21 -17.31 -35.87
CA ARG A 40 33.47 -18.76 -35.78
C ARG A 40 34.92 -19.02 -35.39
N LYS A 41 35.18 -20.11 -34.66
CA LYS A 41 36.53 -20.46 -34.20
C LYS A 41 37.40 -20.92 -35.37
N CYS A 42 38.48 -20.20 -35.63
CA CYS A 42 39.49 -20.58 -36.61
C CYS A 42 40.47 -21.59 -35.99
N ASN A 43 40.91 -22.59 -36.76
CA ASN A 43 41.94 -23.54 -36.34
C ASN A 43 43.36 -23.14 -36.78
N GLU A 44 43.53 -21.94 -37.36
CA GLU A 44 44.82 -21.31 -37.65
C GLU A 44 45.75 -22.08 -38.61
N VAL A 45 45.25 -23.12 -39.28
CA VAL A 45 45.96 -23.88 -40.33
C VAL A 45 46.12 -23.02 -41.59
N LYS A 46 47.36 -22.93 -42.09
CA LYS A 46 47.73 -22.22 -43.34
C LYS A 46 48.01 -23.24 -44.45
N PRO A 47 47.69 -22.97 -45.73
CA PRO A 47 47.21 -21.70 -46.29
C PRO A 47 45.71 -21.43 -46.08
N THR A 48 44.89 -22.47 -45.91
CA THR A 48 43.43 -22.36 -45.76
C THR A 48 42.99 -23.08 -44.49
N CYS A 49 42.27 -22.38 -43.60
CA CYS A 49 41.74 -23.00 -42.39
C CYS A 49 40.61 -23.99 -42.74
N SER A 50 40.46 -25.05 -41.97
CA SER A 50 39.51 -26.15 -42.30
C SER A 50 38.05 -25.69 -42.34
N GLN A 51 37.71 -24.61 -41.62
CA GLN A 51 36.37 -24.02 -41.69
C GLN A 51 36.14 -23.28 -43.01
N CYS A 52 37.14 -22.52 -43.48
CA CYS A 52 37.09 -21.85 -44.78
C CYS A 52 37.09 -22.88 -45.92
N GLN A 53 37.87 -23.96 -45.81
CA GLN A 53 37.88 -25.06 -46.78
C GLN A 53 36.53 -25.76 -46.89
N LYS A 54 35.90 -26.12 -45.76
CA LYS A 54 34.57 -26.77 -45.77
C LYS A 54 33.46 -25.85 -46.28
N SER A 55 33.59 -24.54 -46.10
CA SER A 55 32.61 -23.56 -46.56
C SER A 55 32.88 -23.01 -47.96
N ASP A 56 33.94 -23.49 -48.61
CA ASP A 56 34.45 -23.02 -49.91
C ASP A 56 34.63 -21.49 -49.97
N ARG A 57 35.32 -20.93 -48.98
CA ARG A 57 35.55 -19.49 -48.81
C ARG A 57 37.03 -19.15 -48.83
N ILE A 58 37.34 -17.97 -49.36
CA ILE A 58 38.69 -17.41 -49.38
C ILE A 58 39.17 -17.20 -47.93
N CYS A 59 40.27 -17.86 -47.57
CA CYS A 59 40.89 -17.75 -46.26
C CYS A 59 42.05 -16.76 -46.31
N ASN A 60 41.93 -15.62 -45.62
CA ASN A 60 42.96 -14.60 -45.60
C ASN A 60 43.46 -14.35 -44.17
N TYR A 61 44.77 -14.46 -43.96
CA TYR A 61 45.43 -14.23 -42.68
C TYR A 61 46.07 -12.83 -42.57
N GLY A 62 46.15 -12.05 -43.66
CA GLY A 62 46.73 -10.71 -43.71
C GLY A 62 48.24 -10.67 -43.47
N SER A 63 49.01 -10.15 -44.42
CA SER A 63 50.42 -9.82 -44.23
C SER A 63 50.52 -8.55 -43.38
N THR A 64 51.18 -8.59 -42.23
CA THR A 64 51.54 -7.39 -41.47
C THR A 64 52.73 -6.72 -42.14
N GLU A 65 52.48 -5.75 -43.02
CA GLU A 65 53.53 -4.88 -43.56
C GLU A 65 53.46 -3.49 -42.92
N GLY A 66 54.56 -3.11 -42.27
CA GLY A 66 55.07 -1.73 -42.27
C GLY A 66 54.51 -0.72 -41.27
N LYS A 67 54.97 -0.75 -40.01
CA LYS A 67 55.33 0.49 -39.28
C LYS A 67 56.67 0.32 -38.59
N GLN A 68 57.71 0.86 -39.21
CA GLN A 68 59.06 0.96 -38.65
C GLN A 68 59.03 1.77 -37.35
N ARG A 69 59.68 1.25 -36.31
CA ARG A 69 59.95 1.97 -35.06
C ARG A 69 61.27 2.73 -35.21
N SER A 70 61.21 4.05 -35.35
CA SER A 70 62.36 4.93 -35.09
C SER A 70 62.35 5.32 -33.61
N GLY A 71 63.41 4.96 -32.89
CA GLY A 71 63.58 5.25 -31.46
C GLY A 71 63.98 6.71 -31.22
N ILE A 72 63.21 7.39 -30.35
CA ILE A 72 63.62 8.60 -29.62
C ILE A 72 62.96 8.52 -28.22
N PRO A 73 63.67 8.81 -27.11
CA PRO A 73 63.08 8.80 -25.77
C PRO A 73 62.12 9.99 -25.58
N PRO A 74 61.07 9.88 -24.75
CA PRO A 74 60.06 10.94 -24.64
C PRO A 74 60.58 12.09 -23.78
N GLN A 75 60.78 13.26 -24.38
CA GLN A 75 60.85 14.51 -23.61
C GLN A 75 59.43 14.94 -23.22
N ARG A 76 59.23 15.18 -21.92
CA ARG A 76 58.00 15.72 -21.35
C ARG A 76 57.81 17.16 -21.84
N LYS A 77 56.82 17.39 -22.70
CA LYS A 77 56.33 18.74 -23.01
C LYS A 77 55.17 19.08 -22.06
N PRO A 78 55.12 20.29 -21.49
CA PRO A 78 54.00 20.73 -20.68
C PRO A 78 52.73 20.81 -21.54
N VAL A 79 51.62 20.31 -20.99
CA VAL A 79 50.29 20.36 -21.61
C VAL A 79 49.78 21.79 -21.51
N PHE A 80 49.62 22.46 -22.65
CA PHE A 80 48.79 23.66 -22.75
C PHE A 80 47.41 23.28 -23.31
N PRO A 81 46.32 23.94 -22.86
CA PRO A 81 44.99 23.71 -23.42
C PRO A 81 44.99 24.07 -24.91
N LYS A 82 44.49 23.15 -25.73
CA LYS A 82 44.39 23.33 -27.18
C LYS A 82 43.20 24.26 -27.48
N PRO A 83 43.32 25.25 -28.38
CA PRO A 83 42.20 26.09 -28.79
C PRO A 83 41.14 25.24 -29.49
N GLU A 84 39.87 25.46 -29.12
CA GLU A 84 38.70 24.77 -29.65
C GLU A 84 38.56 25.06 -31.16
N THR A 85 38.84 24.06 -31.98
CA THR A 85 38.21 23.97 -33.30
C THR A 85 36.84 23.36 -33.11
N PRO A 86 35.74 23.97 -33.61
CA PRO A 86 34.42 23.39 -33.48
C PRO A 86 34.37 22.12 -34.32
N ASP A 87 34.55 20.98 -33.66
CA ASP A 87 34.20 19.69 -34.22
C ASP A 87 32.70 19.74 -34.50
N VAL A 88 32.34 19.78 -35.78
CA VAL A 88 30.98 19.49 -36.23
C VAL A 88 30.76 18.00 -35.95
N VAL A 89 30.56 17.68 -34.67
CA VAL A 89 29.78 16.53 -34.28
C VAL A 89 28.47 16.76 -35.01
N ALA A 90 28.18 15.93 -36.01
CA ALA A 90 26.84 15.80 -36.50
C ALA A 90 25.99 15.44 -35.28
N THR A 91 25.43 16.46 -34.62
CA THR A 91 24.29 16.34 -33.74
C THR A 91 23.26 15.68 -34.62
N ARG A 92 23.19 14.34 -34.54
CA ARG A 92 21.91 13.68 -34.66
C ARG A 92 21.08 14.36 -33.60
N SER A 93 20.36 15.40 -34.01
CA SER A 93 19.23 15.91 -33.27
C SER A 93 18.46 14.64 -32.94
N LEU A 94 18.48 14.26 -31.66
CA LEU A 94 17.49 13.35 -31.15
C LEU A 94 16.22 14.15 -31.30
N PHE A 95 15.60 14.05 -32.49
CA PHE A 95 14.19 14.32 -32.66
C PHE A 95 13.52 13.27 -31.78
N VAL A 96 13.46 13.56 -30.48
CA VAL A 96 12.43 13.04 -29.60
C VAL A 96 11.17 13.61 -30.22
N ARG A 97 10.60 12.90 -31.20
CA ARG A 97 9.19 13.05 -31.48
C ARG A 97 8.52 12.81 -30.13
N PRO A 98 7.77 13.77 -29.57
CA PRO A 98 6.87 13.43 -28.48
C PRO A 98 6.10 12.22 -29.00
N ARG A 99 6.20 11.07 -28.30
CA ARG A 99 5.21 10.02 -28.57
C ARG A 99 3.87 10.73 -28.41
N ALA A 100 3.02 10.67 -29.43
CA ALA A 100 1.63 11.02 -29.24
C ALA A 100 1.21 10.28 -27.97
N SER A 101 0.76 11.05 -26.97
CA SER A 101 0.29 10.47 -25.72
C SER A 101 -0.70 9.36 -26.10
N PRO A 102 -0.68 8.18 -25.45
CA PRO A 102 -1.73 7.19 -25.65
C PRO A 102 -3.10 7.68 -25.12
N LEU A 103 -3.14 8.87 -24.52
CA LEU A 103 -4.35 9.55 -24.09
C LEU A 103 -5.02 10.26 -25.26
N GLU A 104 -6.32 10.03 -25.39
CA GLU A 104 -7.19 10.84 -26.25
C GLU A 104 -7.33 12.27 -25.69
N ALA A 105 -7.71 13.23 -26.53
CA ALA A 105 -7.77 14.65 -26.15
C ALA A 105 -8.75 14.92 -24.98
N ASP A 106 -9.84 14.16 -24.91
CA ASP A 106 -10.83 14.20 -23.84
C ASP A 106 -10.39 13.46 -22.57
N GLU A 107 -9.37 12.59 -22.64
CA GLU A 107 -8.81 11.86 -21.49
C GLU A 107 -7.82 12.72 -20.68
N VAL A 108 -7.19 13.71 -21.32
CA VAL A 108 -6.13 14.55 -20.71
C VAL A 108 -6.58 15.24 -19.42
N PRO A 109 -7.77 15.89 -19.34
CA PRO A 109 -8.20 16.57 -18.12
C PRO A 109 -8.33 15.63 -16.91
N TYR A 110 -8.79 14.39 -17.12
CA TYR A 110 -8.94 13.41 -16.05
C TYR A 110 -7.57 12.93 -15.56
N PHE A 111 -6.67 12.65 -16.49
CA PHE A 111 -5.31 12.22 -16.18
C PHE A 111 -4.53 13.31 -15.41
N ASP A 112 -4.64 14.56 -15.85
CA ASP A 112 -4.00 15.69 -15.20
C ASP A 112 -4.60 15.99 -13.82
N MET A 113 -5.93 15.85 -13.65
CA MET A 113 -6.55 15.94 -12.33
C MET A 113 -5.99 14.91 -11.35
N PHE A 114 -5.93 13.63 -11.77
CA PHE A 114 -5.37 12.57 -10.94
C PHE A 114 -3.93 12.89 -10.54
N ARG A 115 -3.08 13.28 -11.51
CA ARG A 115 -1.68 13.62 -11.27
C ARG A 115 -1.52 14.79 -10.31
N ALA A 116 -2.31 15.85 -10.50
CA ALA A 116 -2.25 17.04 -9.65
C ALA A 116 -2.61 16.70 -8.20
N GLN A 117 -3.68 15.92 -7.98
CA GLN A 117 -4.09 15.53 -6.63
C GLN A 117 -3.08 14.60 -5.96
N VAL A 118 -2.69 13.54 -6.66
CA VAL A 118 -1.78 12.53 -6.10
C VAL A 118 -0.43 13.16 -5.74
N LEU A 119 0.05 14.10 -6.56
CA LEU A 119 1.23 14.88 -6.23
C LEU A 119 1.01 15.68 -4.94
N GLN A 120 -0.09 16.43 -4.84
CA GLN A 120 -0.39 17.25 -3.66
C GLN A 120 -0.47 16.41 -2.37
N ASP A 121 -1.21 15.29 -2.39
CA ASP A 121 -1.55 14.53 -1.19
C ASP A 121 -0.44 13.57 -0.74
N PHE A 122 0.34 13.03 -1.69
CA PHE A 122 1.31 11.98 -1.40
C PHE A 122 2.77 12.40 -1.55
N THR A 123 3.09 13.69 -1.67
CA THR A 123 4.49 14.16 -1.84
C THR A 123 5.42 13.60 -0.76
N TYR A 124 4.95 13.44 0.48
CA TYR A 124 5.79 13.05 1.63
C TYR A 124 5.33 11.77 2.32
N THR A 125 4.70 10.86 1.59
CA THR A 125 4.29 9.57 2.17
C THR A 125 5.32 8.49 1.90
N PRO A 126 5.39 7.41 2.71
CA PRO A 126 6.24 6.27 2.42
C PRO A 126 5.93 5.55 1.10
N CYS A 127 4.95 6.01 0.30
CA CYS A 127 4.58 5.48 -1.01
C CYS A 127 4.73 6.54 -2.14
N THR A 128 5.45 7.64 -1.93
CA THR A 128 5.57 8.75 -2.93
C THR A 128 5.99 8.25 -4.31
N LEU A 129 6.94 7.31 -4.40
CA LEU A 129 7.43 6.79 -5.68
C LEU A 129 6.38 5.96 -6.40
N PHE A 130 5.60 5.17 -5.67
CA PHE A 130 4.49 4.40 -6.21
C PHE A 130 3.47 5.31 -6.90
N TRP A 131 3.08 6.37 -6.20
CA TRP A 131 2.09 7.35 -6.64
C TRP A 131 2.56 8.26 -7.78
N ASN A 132 3.74 8.87 -7.64
CA ASN A 132 4.20 9.91 -8.56
C ASN A 132 4.98 9.37 -9.76
N ARG A 133 5.46 8.12 -9.71
CA ARG A 133 6.34 7.56 -10.74
C ARG A 133 5.82 6.24 -11.30
N VAL A 134 5.44 5.27 -10.47
CA VAL A 134 5.02 3.95 -10.94
C VAL A 134 3.68 4.02 -11.66
N ILE A 135 2.63 4.49 -10.97
CA ILE A 135 1.26 4.51 -11.53
C ILE A 135 1.19 5.31 -12.84
N PRO A 136 1.72 6.55 -12.93
CA PRO A 136 1.67 7.31 -14.17
C PRO A 136 2.41 6.63 -15.32
N ARG A 137 3.55 5.99 -15.06
CA ARG A 137 4.28 5.25 -16.11
C ARG A 137 3.52 4.03 -16.60
N GLU A 138 2.94 3.26 -15.69
CA GLU A 138 2.15 2.07 -16.03
C GLU A 138 0.87 2.43 -16.78
N SER A 139 0.23 3.54 -16.42
CA SER A 139 -0.97 4.02 -17.13
C SER A 139 -0.71 4.39 -18.60
N MET A 140 0.54 4.70 -18.98
CA MET A 140 0.90 4.95 -20.38
C MET A 140 1.15 3.66 -21.18
N GLY A 141 1.37 2.53 -20.50
CA GLY A 141 1.67 1.24 -21.12
C GLY A 141 0.54 0.22 -21.06
N ASP A 142 -0.36 0.35 -20.07
CA ASP A 142 -1.45 -0.60 -19.80
C ASP A 142 -2.81 0.10 -19.77
N GLU A 143 -3.73 -0.34 -20.64
CA GLU A 143 -5.06 0.26 -20.77
C GLU A 143 -5.94 0.10 -19.51
N CYS A 144 -5.81 -1.01 -18.79
CA CYS A 144 -6.58 -1.25 -17.57
C CYS A 144 -6.15 -0.29 -16.45
N VAL A 145 -4.83 -0.08 -16.32
CA VAL A 145 -4.27 0.91 -15.39
C VAL A 145 -4.70 2.32 -15.83
N ARG A 146 -4.64 2.62 -17.13
CA ARG A 146 -5.10 3.91 -17.70
C ARG A 146 -6.54 4.20 -17.34
N TRP A 147 -7.47 3.27 -17.62
CA TRP A 147 -8.88 3.45 -17.30
C TRP A 147 -9.12 3.62 -15.80
N SER A 148 -8.37 2.93 -14.94
CA SER A 148 -8.45 3.13 -13.49
C SER A 148 -7.98 4.52 -13.05
N VAL A 149 -6.92 5.05 -13.67
CA VAL A 149 -6.45 6.42 -13.41
C VAL A 149 -7.46 7.46 -13.90
N LEU A 150 -8.00 7.27 -15.11
CA LEU A 150 -8.99 8.16 -15.70
C LEU A 150 -10.32 8.14 -14.91
N SER A 151 -10.75 6.98 -14.40
CA SER A 151 -11.95 6.90 -13.56
C SER A 151 -11.80 7.71 -12.29
N ILE A 152 -10.68 7.58 -11.58
CA ILE A 152 -10.39 8.37 -10.38
C ILE A 152 -10.32 9.85 -10.73
N GLY A 153 -9.61 10.23 -11.80
CA GLY A 153 -9.51 11.62 -12.24
C GLY A 153 -10.85 12.27 -12.61
N ALA A 154 -11.72 11.52 -13.28
CA ALA A 154 -13.09 11.96 -13.60
C ALA A 154 -13.96 12.08 -12.34
N LEU A 155 -13.86 11.12 -11.43
CA LEU A 155 -14.56 11.15 -10.14
C LEU A 155 -14.15 12.39 -9.34
N MET A 156 -12.85 12.66 -9.27
CA MET A 156 -12.29 13.84 -8.63
C MET A 156 -12.80 15.16 -9.20
N LEU A 157 -12.96 15.24 -10.52
CA LEU A 157 -13.56 16.41 -11.16
C LEU A 157 -15.05 16.54 -10.82
N ALA A 158 -15.80 15.44 -10.80
CA ALA A 158 -17.21 15.44 -10.38
C ALA A 158 -17.37 15.94 -8.95
N LEU A 159 -16.47 15.53 -8.05
CA LEU A 159 -16.47 15.91 -6.64
C LEU A 159 -16.11 17.38 -6.40
N ARG A 160 -15.36 18.00 -7.32
CA ARG A 160 -15.01 19.43 -7.30
C ARG A 160 -16.05 20.34 -7.97
N SER A 161 -17.13 19.77 -8.53
CA SER A 161 -18.24 20.55 -9.08
C SER A 161 -18.77 21.57 -8.05
N PRO A 162 -19.27 22.75 -8.45
CA PRO A 162 -19.83 23.72 -7.50
C PRO A 162 -21.06 23.17 -6.75
N ASN A 163 -21.84 22.28 -7.39
CA ASN A 163 -22.98 21.59 -6.77
C ASN A 163 -22.82 20.06 -6.91
N PRO A 164 -21.90 19.41 -6.16
CA PRO A 164 -21.75 17.97 -6.21
C PRO A 164 -22.96 17.27 -5.63
N GLU A 165 -23.44 16.25 -6.33
CA GLU A 165 -24.46 15.36 -5.81
C GLU A 165 -23.95 14.62 -4.54
N PRO A 166 -24.81 14.39 -3.52
CA PRO A 166 -24.45 13.62 -2.34
C PRO A 166 -23.89 12.24 -2.69
N MET A 167 -22.85 11.77 -1.97
CA MET A 167 -22.25 10.44 -2.23
C MET A 167 -23.26 9.28 -2.14
N VAL A 168 -24.30 9.42 -1.33
CA VAL A 168 -25.37 8.43 -1.26
C VAL A 168 -26.14 8.31 -2.59
N LYS A 169 -26.34 9.40 -3.33
CA LYS A 169 -26.91 9.34 -4.69
C LYS A 169 -25.95 8.70 -5.69
N LEU A 170 -24.64 8.97 -5.53
CA LEU A 170 -23.63 8.34 -6.37
C LEU A 170 -23.61 6.82 -6.19
N LEU A 171 -23.76 6.31 -4.97
CA LEU A 171 -23.93 4.87 -4.71
C LEU A 171 -25.11 4.24 -5.46
N GLU A 172 -26.17 5.01 -5.70
CA GLU A 172 -27.34 4.57 -6.49
C GLU A 172 -27.09 4.62 -8.01
N GLY A 173 -25.90 5.01 -8.45
CA GLY A 173 -25.56 5.21 -9.85
C GLY A 173 -26.14 6.49 -10.45
N ARG A 174 -26.66 7.41 -9.62
CA ARG A 174 -27.30 8.66 -10.05
C ARG A 174 -26.36 9.82 -9.79
N GLY A 175 -25.65 10.26 -10.83
CA GLY A 175 -24.77 11.43 -10.74
C GLY A 175 -24.60 12.13 -12.08
N ASP A 176 -23.92 13.27 -12.01
CA ASP A 176 -23.62 14.16 -13.15
C ASP A 176 -22.86 13.45 -14.27
N THR A 177 -22.76 14.09 -15.44
CA THR A 177 -22.05 13.57 -16.61
C THR A 177 -20.62 13.13 -16.28
N MET A 178 -19.89 13.89 -15.47
CA MET A 178 -18.52 13.54 -15.05
C MET A 178 -18.48 12.28 -14.18
N TYR A 179 -19.48 12.09 -13.32
CA TYR A 179 -19.60 10.87 -12.53
C TYR A 179 -19.92 9.65 -13.41
N GLN A 180 -20.81 9.80 -14.39
CA GLN A 180 -21.12 8.74 -15.35
C GLN A 180 -19.89 8.34 -16.17
N THR A 181 -19.06 9.32 -16.57
CA THR A 181 -17.77 9.08 -17.20
C THR A 181 -16.83 8.29 -16.29
N ALA A 182 -16.73 8.68 -15.01
CA ALA A 182 -15.93 7.98 -14.01
C ALA A 182 -16.35 6.50 -13.86
N MET A 183 -17.66 6.26 -13.71
CA MET A 183 -18.23 4.91 -13.62
C MET A 183 -17.99 4.09 -14.89
N THR A 184 -18.06 4.72 -16.05
CA THR A 184 -17.80 4.06 -17.35
C THR A 184 -16.36 3.56 -17.42
N TYR A 185 -15.38 4.41 -17.09
CA TYR A 185 -13.98 4.00 -17.05
C TYR A 185 -13.70 2.94 -15.98
N HIS A 186 -14.32 3.06 -14.81
CA HIS A 186 -14.20 2.05 -13.75
C HIS A 186 -14.76 0.68 -14.18
N ALA A 187 -15.90 0.66 -14.86
CA ALA A 187 -16.49 -0.56 -15.41
C ALA A 187 -15.61 -1.20 -16.50
N LYS A 188 -15.00 -0.37 -17.37
CA LYS A 188 -14.01 -0.82 -18.37
C LYS A 188 -12.80 -1.47 -17.70
N ALA A 189 -12.20 -0.80 -16.71
CA ALA A 189 -11.05 -1.30 -15.97
C ALA A 189 -11.37 -2.63 -15.26
N THR A 190 -12.49 -2.69 -14.53
CA THR A 190 -12.90 -3.90 -13.79
C THR A 190 -13.13 -5.07 -14.73
N THR A 191 -13.84 -4.85 -15.84
CA THR A 191 -14.15 -5.90 -16.83
C THR A 191 -12.88 -6.38 -17.55
N ALA A 192 -11.97 -5.47 -17.88
CA ALA A 192 -10.71 -5.81 -18.52
C ALA A 192 -9.79 -6.60 -17.59
N LEU A 193 -9.65 -6.18 -16.33
CA LEU A 193 -8.88 -6.91 -15.32
C LEU A 193 -9.47 -8.31 -15.12
N HIS A 194 -10.78 -8.41 -14.92
CA HIS A 194 -11.46 -9.69 -14.73
C HIS A 194 -11.26 -10.63 -15.94
N THR A 195 -11.38 -10.10 -17.15
CA THR A 195 -11.16 -10.88 -18.39
C THR A 195 -9.73 -11.37 -18.51
N ARG A 196 -8.74 -10.51 -18.23
CA ARG A 196 -7.32 -10.88 -18.21
C ARG A 196 -7.07 -11.95 -17.15
N MET A 197 -7.63 -11.79 -15.95
CA MET A 197 -7.47 -12.77 -14.88
C MET A 197 -8.06 -14.15 -15.23
N LEU A 198 -9.16 -14.20 -15.97
CA LEU A 198 -9.75 -15.47 -16.41
C LEU A 198 -8.99 -16.13 -17.56
N LYS A 199 -8.55 -15.36 -18.56
CA LYS A 199 -7.99 -15.89 -19.80
C LYS A 199 -6.47 -16.04 -19.79
N GLU A 200 -5.79 -15.15 -19.08
CA GLU A 200 -4.35 -14.92 -19.25
C GLU A 200 -3.62 -14.80 -17.90
N PHE A 201 -4.16 -15.40 -16.84
CA PHE A 201 -3.65 -15.24 -15.47
C PHE A 201 -2.13 -15.39 -15.38
N HIS A 202 -1.55 -16.41 -16.02
CA HIS A 202 -0.11 -16.69 -15.98
C HIS A 202 0.77 -15.59 -16.61
N THR A 203 0.24 -14.82 -17.57
CA THR A 203 0.99 -13.75 -18.24
C THR A 203 0.97 -12.43 -17.47
N ILE A 204 -0.02 -12.25 -16.60
CA ILE A 204 -0.15 -11.02 -15.81
C ILE A 204 0.95 -11.00 -14.75
N SER A 205 1.74 -9.94 -14.77
CA SER A 205 2.77 -9.71 -13.76
C SER A 205 2.14 -9.42 -12.39
N ARG A 206 2.81 -9.82 -11.32
CA ARG A 206 2.43 -9.46 -9.94
C ARG A 206 2.27 -7.95 -9.76
N ARG A 207 3.12 -7.16 -10.43
CA ARG A 207 3.07 -5.70 -10.47
C ARG A 207 1.77 -5.16 -11.04
N ASN A 208 1.31 -5.71 -12.16
CA ASN A 208 0.08 -5.29 -12.81
C ASN A 208 -1.15 -5.59 -11.93
N VAL A 209 -1.18 -6.77 -11.29
CA VAL A 209 -2.23 -7.13 -10.33
C VAL A 209 -2.27 -6.14 -9.18
N LEU A 210 -1.12 -5.86 -8.55
CA LEU A 210 -1.05 -4.93 -7.41
C LEU A 210 -1.62 -3.55 -7.75
N ILE A 211 -1.16 -2.96 -8.86
CA ILE A 211 -1.54 -1.61 -9.26
C ILE A 211 -3.03 -1.53 -9.57
N ASN A 212 -3.56 -2.44 -10.40
CA ASN A 212 -4.97 -2.42 -10.74
C ASN A 212 -5.86 -2.66 -9.53
N MET A 213 -5.55 -3.66 -8.70
CA MET A 213 -6.33 -3.95 -7.50
C MET A 213 -6.34 -2.75 -6.53
N PHE A 214 -5.20 -2.06 -6.37
CA PHE A 214 -5.12 -0.87 -5.53
C PHE A 214 -5.97 0.28 -6.07
N LEU A 215 -5.89 0.59 -7.37
CA LEU A 215 -6.63 1.70 -7.97
C LEU A 215 -8.15 1.44 -7.97
N LEU A 216 -8.57 0.20 -8.27
CA LEU A 216 -9.98 -0.19 -8.18
C LEU A 216 -10.50 -0.09 -6.74
N PHE A 217 -9.71 -0.54 -5.76
CA PHE A 217 -10.01 -0.41 -4.34
C PHE A 217 -10.16 1.06 -3.93
N LEU A 218 -9.23 1.93 -4.35
CA LEU A 218 -9.29 3.36 -4.08
C LEU A 218 -10.56 3.99 -4.68
N PHE A 219 -10.91 3.64 -5.91
CA PHE A 219 -12.13 4.17 -6.55
C PHE A 219 -13.39 3.83 -5.73
N GLU A 220 -13.54 2.57 -5.31
CA GLU A 220 -14.69 2.15 -4.49
C GLU A 220 -14.70 2.83 -3.11
N LEU A 221 -13.53 3.07 -2.50
CA LEU A 221 -13.43 3.86 -1.27
C LEU A 221 -13.86 5.31 -1.47
N LEU A 222 -13.48 5.95 -2.58
CA LEU A 222 -13.80 7.36 -2.84
C LEU A 222 -15.29 7.60 -3.06
N ILE A 223 -16.01 6.63 -3.64
CA ILE A 223 -17.47 6.67 -3.76
C ILE A 223 -18.15 6.29 -2.44
N GLY A 224 -17.43 5.63 -1.54
CA GLY A 224 -17.97 5.08 -0.30
C GLY A 224 -18.71 3.76 -0.50
N ASN A 225 -18.40 3.00 -1.55
CA ASN A 225 -18.93 1.64 -1.72
C ASN A 225 -18.10 0.66 -0.90
N THR A 226 -18.29 0.71 0.43
CA THR A 226 -17.47 -0.03 1.38
C THR A 226 -17.51 -1.54 1.14
N LYS A 227 -18.65 -2.08 0.67
CA LYS A 227 -18.80 -3.51 0.36
C LYS A 227 -17.89 -3.95 -0.80
N ALA A 228 -17.85 -3.20 -1.89
CA ALA A 228 -16.98 -3.52 -3.03
C ALA A 228 -15.51 -3.30 -2.66
N ALA A 229 -15.19 -2.22 -1.95
CA ALA A 229 -13.85 -1.96 -1.44
C ALA A 229 -13.35 -3.10 -0.53
N ASP A 230 -14.20 -3.59 0.39
CA ASP A 230 -13.90 -4.72 1.28
C ASP A 230 -13.56 -5.99 0.49
N GLN A 231 -14.35 -6.30 -0.54
CA GLN A 231 -14.11 -7.45 -1.43
C GLN A 231 -12.82 -7.30 -2.24
N LEU A 232 -12.59 -6.15 -2.87
CA LEU A 232 -11.39 -5.89 -3.68
C LEU A 232 -10.12 -6.00 -2.83
N LEU A 233 -10.14 -5.43 -1.64
CA LEU A 233 -9.00 -5.49 -0.73
C LEU A 233 -8.70 -6.94 -0.30
N MET A 234 -9.73 -7.72 0.05
CA MET A 234 -9.58 -9.15 0.35
C MET A 234 -8.99 -9.94 -0.83
N SER A 235 -9.57 -9.76 -2.02
CA SER A 235 -9.11 -10.43 -3.23
C SER A 235 -7.68 -10.04 -3.59
N SER A 236 -7.29 -8.77 -3.38
CA SER A 236 -5.96 -8.28 -3.74
C SER A 236 -4.85 -9.05 -3.02
N VAL A 237 -4.99 -9.26 -1.70
CA VAL A 237 -3.99 -9.94 -0.89
C VAL A 237 -3.90 -11.43 -1.24
N GLU A 238 -5.04 -12.07 -1.47
CA GLU A 238 -5.08 -13.48 -1.88
C GLU A 238 -4.43 -13.69 -3.26
N LEU A 239 -4.71 -12.81 -4.22
CA LEU A 239 -4.12 -12.88 -5.57
C LEU A 239 -2.61 -12.64 -5.54
N LEU A 240 -2.14 -11.68 -4.75
CA LEU A 240 -0.71 -11.40 -4.60
C LEU A 240 0.01 -12.58 -3.95
N LYS A 241 -0.63 -13.25 -2.98
CA LYS A 241 -0.10 -14.47 -2.39
C LYS A 241 0.00 -15.60 -3.40
N GLN A 242 -1.06 -15.85 -4.18
CA GLN A 242 -1.03 -16.87 -5.24
C GLN A 242 0.07 -16.62 -6.26
N LYS A 243 0.27 -15.35 -6.65
CA LYS A 243 1.37 -14.96 -7.54
C LYS A 243 2.74 -15.11 -6.91
N HIS A 244 2.88 -14.83 -5.62
CA HIS A 244 4.11 -15.12 -4.89
C HIS A 244 4.43 -16.61 -4.87
N ASP A 245 3.44 -17.45 -4.53
CA ASP A 245 3.60 -18.90 -4.46
C ASP A 245 3.97 -19.49 -5.83
N GLN A 246 3.35 -19.00 -6.92
CA GLN A 246 3.74 -19.35 -8.30
C GLN A 246 5.19 -18.98 -8.61
N LEU A 247 5.61 -17.76 -8.27
CA LEU A 247 7.00 -17.31 -8.46
C LEU A 247 7.99 -18.16 -7.65
N VAL A 248 7.66 -18.51 -6.40
CA VAL A 248 8.50 -19.36 -5.56
C VAL A 248 8.63 -20.77 -6.14
N VAL A 249 7.54 -21.35 -6.65
CA VAL A 249 7.56 -22.64 -7.35
C VAL A 249 8.41 -22.57 -8.62
N GLU A 250 8.27 -21.51 -9.43
CA GLU A 250 9.08 -21.30 -10.63
C GLU A 250 10.58 -21.16 -10.30
N ILE A 251 10.93 -20.40 -9.25
CA ILE A 251 12.32 -20.24 -8.79
C ILE A 251 12.89 -21.56 -8.24
N ASN A 252 12.13 -22.27 -7.41
CA ASN A 252 12.53 -23.56 -6.83
C ASN A 252 12.65 -24.67 -7.89
N SER A 253 11.88 -24.58 -8.98
CA SER A 253 12.04 -25.49 -10.13
C SER A 253 13.33 -25.26 -10.92
N GLN A 254 14.00 -24.12 -10.69
CA GLN A 254 15.24 -23.73 -11.39
C GLN A 254 16.49 -23.83 -10.50
N HIS A 255 16.40 -23.78 -9.17
CA HIS A 255 17.54 -23.90 -8.24
C HIS A 255 17.16 -24.66 -6.94
N HIS A 256 18.01 -25.61 -6.51
CA HIS A 256 17.87 -26.31 -5.23
C HIS A 256 18.13 -25.37 -4.05
N ALA A 257 17.10 -25.25 -3.19
CA ALA A 257 17.02 -24.81 -1.80
C ALA A 257 18.10 -23.89 -1.19
N GLN A 258 17.64 -22.78 -0.62
CA GLN A 258 18.01 -22.40 0.75
C GLN A 258 16.89 -21.60 1.43
N ASP A 259 16.63 -21.96 2.69
CA ASP A 259 15.62 -21.40 3.59
C ASP A 259 15.67 -19.86 3.69
N LEU A 260 14.51 -19.22 3.53
CA LEU A 260 14.28 -17.91 4.15
C LEU A 260 12.79 -17.70 4.47
N HIS A 261 12.42 -17.99 5.71
CA HIS A 261 11.11 -17.69 6.30
C HIS A 261 11.05 -16.24 6.83
N ASN A 262 11.39 -15.27 5.98
CA ASN A 262 11.20 -13.85 6.27
C ASN A 262 10.47 -13.21 5.07
N TYR A 263 9.31 -12.60 5.33
CA TYR A 263 8.62 -11.77 4.35
C TYR A 263 9.51 -10.58 3.99
N VAL A 264 10.29 -10.71 2.92
CA VAL A 264 10.99 -9.64 2.23
C VAL A 264 10.23 -9.42 0.94
N ALA A 265 9.68 -8.22 0.73
CA ALA A 265 9.01 -7.86 -0.50
C ALA A 265 9.92 -8.22 -1.69
N PRO A 266 9.54 -9.14 -2.60
CA PRO A 266 10.48 -9.73 -3.58
C PRO A 266 10.88 -8.79 -4.74
N SER A 267 10.46 -7.53 -4.71
CA SER A 267 10.53 -6.62 -5.84
C SER A 267 11.54 -5.51 -5.58
N ASN A 268 12.70 -5.56 -6.26
CA ASN A 268 13.65 -4.44 -6.37
C ASN A 268 13.13 -3.30 -7.28
N ASP A 269 11.82 -3.11 -7.36
CA ASP A 269 11.16 -2.21 -8.29
C ASP A 269 10.71 -0.96 -7.50
N ASP A 270 11.29 0.21 -7.85
CA ASP A 270 11.16 1.49 -7.13
C ASP A 270 9.72 1.77 -6.64
N GLY A 271 9.41 1.44 -5.37
CA GLY A 271 8.15 1.75 -4.69
C GLY A 271 7.05 0.67 -4.72
N LEU A 272 7.27 -0.46 -5.39
CA LEU A 272 6.28 -1.55 -5.41
C LEU A 272 6.22 -2.32 -4.08
N ASP A 273 7.37 -2.47 -3.43
CA ASP A 273 7.48 -3.07 -2.10
C ASP A 273 6.66 -2.29 -1.04
N GLN A 274 6.58 -0.97 -1.20
CA GLN A 274 5.81 -0.08 -0.34
C GLN A 274 4.30 -0.35 -0.49
N ALA A 275 3.83 -0.47 -1.74
CA ALA A 275 2.42 -0.77 -2.04
C ALA A 275 2.00 -2.19 -1.60
N GLU A 276 2.90 -3.18 -1.64
CA GLU A 276 2.58 -4.52 -1.11
C GLU A 276 2.42 -4.53 0.41
N ARG A 277 3.18 -3.70 1.12
CA ARG A 277 3.10 -3.59 2.59
C ARG A 277 1.86 -2.83 3.05
N ILE A 278 1.34 -1.91 2.23
CA ILE A 278 0.21 -1.06 2.63
C ILE A 278 -1.14 -1.79 2.57
N LEU A 279 -1.33 -2.75 1.66
CA LEU A 279 -2.60 -3.48 1.53
C LEU A 279 -2.97 -4.25 2.82
N PRO A 280 -2.11 -5.11 3.40
CA PRO A 280 -2.40 -5.74 4.70
C PRO A 280 -2.68 -4.73 5.82
N ARG A 281 -2.02 -3.56 5.78
CA ARG A 281 -2.29 -2.48 6.73
C ARG A 281 -3.71 -1.97 6.59
N PHE A 282 -4.16 -1.67 5.37
CA PHE A 282 -5.55 -1.29 5.14
C PHE A 282 -6.53 -2.35 5.66
N GLN A 283 -6.24 -3.65 5.46
CA GLN A 283 -7.12 -4.72 5.98
C GLN A 283 -7.32 -4.60 7.49
N ILE A 284 -6.23 -4.37 8.23
CA ILE A 284 -6.24 -4.33 9.69
C ILE A 284 -6.84 -3.02 10.20
N PHE A 285 -6.36 -1.87 9.70
CA PHE A 285 -6.76 -0.57 10.22
C PHE A 285 -8.21 -0.23 9.88
N LEU A 286 -8.70 -0.58 8.68
CA LEU A 286 -10.11 -0.36 8.33
C LEU A 286 -11.04 -1.20 9.20
N SER A 287 -10.72 -2.48 9.45
CA SER A 287 -11.57 -3.33 10.31
C SER A 287 -11.49 -3.02 11.79
N LEU A 288 -10.37 -2.46 12.27
CA LEU A 288 -10.25 -2.03 13.66
C LEU A 288 -11.04 -0.74 13.94
N THR A 289 -11.16 0.13 12.94
CA THR A 289 -11.74 1.47 13.10
C THR A 289 -13.23 1.52 12.82
N THR A 290 -13.76 0.63 11.97
CA THR A 290 -15.18 0.63 11.61
C THR A 290 -15.68 -0.75 11.21
N PRO A 291 -16.92 -1.14 11.56
CA PRO A 291 -17.53 -2.40 11.12
C PRO A 291 -18.02 -2.36 9.66
N LEU A 292 -17.71 -1.31 8.90
CA LEU A 292 -18.06 -1.18 7.48
C LEU A 292 -17.26 -2.12 6.55
N PHE A 293 -16.20 -2.74 7.04
CA PHE A 293 -15.34 -3.68 6.31
C PHE A 293 -15.30 -5.07 7.00
N PRO A 294 -16.44 -5.77 7.08
CA PRO A 294 -16.56 -6.99 7.87
C PRO A 294 -15.68 -8.15 7.37
N LEU A 295 -15.39 -8.25 6.07
CA LEU A 295 -14.62 -9.36 5.50
C LEU A 295 -13.17 -9.35 5.98
N GLN A 296 -12.58 -8.18 6.26
CA GLN A 296 -11.18 -8.13 6.71
C GLN A 296 -10.96 -8.83 8.06
N THR A 297 -11.97 -8.89 8.92
CA THR A 297 -11.89 -9.61 10.21
C THR A 297 -11.58 -11.10 10.05
N THR A 298 -11.99 -11.68 8.92
CA THR A 298 -11.73 -13.09 8.58
C THR A 298 -10.29 -13.36 8.16
N CYS A 299 -9.53 -12.31 7.78
CA CYS A 299 -8.13 -12.43 7.39
C CYS A 299 -7.17 -12.44 8.59
N TRP A 300 -7.57 -11.90 9.74
CA TRP A 300 -6.68 -11.73 10.88
C TRP A 300 -5.90 -13.00 11.26
N PRO A 301 -6.50 -14.21 11.30
CA PRO A 301 -5.77 -15.43 11.65
C PRO A 301 -4.55 -15.71 10.75
N ARG A 302 -4.63 -15.34 9.47
CA ARG A 302 -3.63 -15.65 8.43
C ARG A 302 -2.38 -14.78 8.50
N LEU A 303 -2.45 -13.64 9.20
CA LEU A 303 -1.36 -12.66 9.23
C LEU A 303 -0.34 -12.96 10.35
N PRO A 304 0.97 -12.76 10.13
CA PRO A 304 1.99 -13.01 11.14
C PRO A 304 1.85 -12.01 12.30
N SER A 305 1.81 -12.52 13.52
CA SER A 305 1.59 -11.73 14.75
C SER A 305 2.67 -11.92 15.81
N ARG A 306 3.77 -12.60 15.47
CA ARG A 306 4.89 -12.81 16.39
C ARG A 306 5.75 -11.54 16.46
N PRO A 307 6.26 -11.18 17.66
CA PRO A 307 7.29 -10.15 17.78
C PRO A 307 8.47 -10.49 16.86
N ILE A 308 9.02 -9.49 16.17
CA ILE A 308 10.25 -9.67 15.40
C ILE A 308 11.42 -9.35 16.35
N PRO A 309 12.40 -10.26 16.51
CA PRO A 309 13.71 -9.88 17.04
C PRO A 309 14.38 -8.98 16.01
N GLY A 310 14.47 -7.69 16.28
CA GLY A 310 15.03 -6.71 15.35
C GLY A 310 15.74 -5.60 16.10
N ASN A 311 16.80 -5.07 15.50
CA ASN A 311 17.53 -3.92 16.02
C ASN A 311 16.62 -2.69 15.94
N MET A 312 16.62 -1.87 16.99
CA MET A 312 15.98 -0.56 16.96
C MET A 312 16.72 0.35 15.96
N PRO A 313 16.00 1.25 15.26
CA PRO A 313 16.65 2.20 14.37
C PRO A 313 17.60 3.11 15.15
N THR A 314 18.74 3.44 14.55
CA THR A 314 19.71 4.38 15.12
C THR A 314 19.40 5.80 14.67
N ILE A 315 20.14 6.78 15.22
CA ILE A 315 20.03 8.17 14.79
C ILE A 315 20.42 8.36 13.32
N ASP A 316 21.31 7.50 12.80
CA ASP A 316 21.82 7.55 11.42
C ASP A 316 20.91 6.88 10.38
N THR A 317 19.89 6.13 10.81
CA THR A 317 18.95 5.46 9.90
C THR A 317 18.31 6.50 8.94
N SER A 318 18.09 6.17 7.67
CA SER A 318 17.39 7.09 6.78
C SER A 318 15.92 7.26 7.20
N PHE A 319 15.27 8.35 6.79
CA PHE A 319 13.85 8.58 7.08
C PHE A 319 12.98 7.45 6.50
N GLU A 320 13.28 7.04 5.27
CA GLU A 320 12.57 6.01 4.53
C GLU A 320 12.72 4.63 5.20
N GLU A 321 13.94 4.30 5.62
CA GLU A 321 14.22 3.06 6.35
C GLU A 321 13.55 3.04 7.73
N PHE A 322 13.63 4.15 8.48
CA PHE A 322 12.94 4.28 9.75
C PHE A 322 11.43 4.05 9.59
N GLY A 323 10.80 4.73 8.61
CA GLY A 323 9.39 4.57 8.31
C GLY A 323 9.02 3.15 7.90
N ALA A 324 9.87 2.46 7.14
CA ALA A 324 9.65 1.06 6.75
C ALA A 324 9.73 0.12 7.96
N MET A 325 10.72 0.29 8.84
CA MET A 325 10.87 -0.48 10.07
C MET A 325 9.67 -0.27 11.01
N TRP A 326 9.30 1.00 11.22
CA TRP A 326 8.13 1.37 12.02
C TRP A 326 6.84 0.75 11.48
N ASN A 327 6.60 0.90 10.18
CA ASN A 327 5.41 0.36 9.55
C ASN A 327 5.34 -1.17 9.65
N SER A 328 6.47 -1.88 9.49
CA SER A 328 6.52 -3.33 9.68
C SER A 328 6.19 -3.74 11.12
N PHE A 329 6.81 -3.06 12.10
CA PHE A 329 6.60 -3.33 13.52
C PHE A 329 5.15 -3.08 13.95
N ILE A 330 4.64 -1.87 13.68
CA ILE A 330 3.32 -1.45 14.15
C ILE A 330 2.21 -2.31 13.55
N THR A 331 2.35 -2.74 12.30
CA THR A 331 1.39 -3.67 11.66
C THR A 331 1.30 -4.98 12.44
N ARG A 332 2.44 -5.58 12.81
CA ARG A 332 2.45 -6.85 13.56
C ARG A 332 1.92 -6.69 14.97
N ALA A 333 2.23 -5.60 15.64
CA ALA A 333 1.71 -5.29 16.97
C ALA A 333 0.18 -5.17 16.93
N VAL A 334 -0.39 -4.47 15.94
CA VAL A 334 -1.85 -4.35 15.79
C VAL A 334 -2.48 -5.71 15.43
N ILE A 335 -1.88 -6.51 14.53
CA ILE A 335 -2.37 -7.88 14.25
C ILE A 335 -2.42 -8.70 15.53
N PHE A 336 -1.39 -8.61 16.38
CA PHE A 336 -1.37 -9.31 17.67
C PHE A 336 -2.53 -8.87 18.57
N VAL A 337 -2.73 -7.56 18.76
CA VAL A 337 -3.86 -7.01 19.55
C VAL A 337 -5.18 -7.57 19.05
N VAL A 338 -5.38 -7.49 17.75
CA VAL A 338 -6.61 -7.90 17.07
C VAL A 338 -6.88 -9.40 17.24
N LYS A 339 -5.85 -10.24 17.13
CA LYS A 339 -5.93 -11.68 17.44
C LYS A 339 -6.20 -11.97 18.92
N ALA A 340 -5.59 -11.20 19.82
CA ALA A 340 -5.83 -11.33 21.25
C ALA A 340 -7.30 -11.03 21.59
N ILE A 341 -7.86 -9.97 20.99
CA ILE A 341 -9.27 -9.61 21.13
C ILE A 341 -10.18 -10.71 20.58
N GLN A 342 -9.89 -11.29 19.41
CA GLN A 342 -10.66 -12.43 18.86
C GLN A 342 -10.60 -13.66 19.75
N LYS A 343 -9.41 -14.04 20.21
CA LYS A 343 -9.25 -15.24 21.03
C LYS A 343 -9.98 -15.10 22.36
N ARG A 344 -10.04 -13.89 22.92
CA ARG A 344 -10.87 -13.54 24.09
C ARG A 344 -12.37 -13.81 23.87
N GLN A 345 -12.85 -13.75 22.64
CA GLN A 345 -14.27 -14.00 22.32
C GLN A 345 -14.58 -15.50 22.17
N ASN A 346 -13.58 -16.35 21.93
CA ASN A 346 -13.76 -17.76 21.58
C ASN A 346 -13.41 -18.76 22.72
N ASP A 347 -13.09 -18.27 23.92
CA ASP A 347 -13.01 -19.02 25.19
C ASP A 347 -12.24 -20.37 25.16
N ASP A 348 -11.09 -20.44 24.45
CA ASP A 348 -10.36 -21.70 24.21
C ASP A 348 -8.91 -21.77 24.77
N HIS A 349 -8.74 -22.74 25.69
CA HIS A 349 -7.56 -23.41 26.30
C HIS A 349 -6.33 -22.64 26.83
N SER A 350 -5.92 -23.06 28.05
CA SER A 350 -4.96 -22.48 29.00
C SER A 350 -3.51 -22.35 28.51
N ASP A 351 -2.99 -23.31 27.74
CA ASP A 351 -1.53 -23.40 27.51
C ASP A 351 -1.03 -22.36 26.49
N LYS A 352 -1.91 -21.93 25.59
CA LYS A 352 -1.59 -20.86 24.63
C LYS A 352 -1.71 -19.46 25.25
N PHE A 353 -2.25 -19.32 26.46
CA PHE A 353 -2.44 -18.01 27.09
C PHE A 353 -1.13 -17.45 27.65
N GLU A 354 -0.30 -18.29 28.27
CA GLU A 354 1.01 -17.89 28.79
C GLU A 354 1.95 -17.38 27.69
N MET A 355 2.03 -18.10 26.56
CA MET A 355 2.79 -17.64 25.39
C MET A 355 2.29 -16.29 24.83
N LEU A 356 0.98 -16.03 24.91
CA LEU A 356 0.42 -14.75 24.46
C LEU A 356 0.75 -13.61 25.43
N LEU A 357 0.81 -13.89 26.73
CA LEU A 357 1.28 -12.92 27.72
C LEU A 357 2.76 -12.57 27.51
N ASP A 358 3.61 -13.56 27.24
CA ASP A 358 5.03 -13.34 26.94
C ASP A 358 5.24 -12.49 25.67
N HIS A 359 4.52 -12.81 24.59
CA HIS A 359 4.51 -12.00 23.39
C HIS A 359 4.04 -10.56 23.66
N ARG A 360 2.98 -10.38 24.48
CA ARG A 360 2.51 -9.04 24.88
C ARG A 360 3.59 -8.26 25.62
N THR A 361 4.27 -8.89 26.57
CA THR A 361 5.38 -8.26 27.32
C THR A 361 6.49 -7.81 26.38
N THR A 362 6.87 -8.67 25.43
CA THR A 362 7.88 -8.34 24.40
C THR A 362 7.44 -7.13 23.57
N PHE A 363 6.19 -7.10 23.09
CA PHE A 363 5.68 -5.96 22.33
C PHE A 363 5.64 -4.67 23.14
N LEU A 364 5.24 -4.71 24.42
CA LEU A 364 5.22 -3.55 25.30
C LEU A 364 6.64 -2.98 25.50
N GLN A 365 7.62 -3.84 25.73
CA GLN A 365 9.02 -3.42 25.85
C GLN A 365 9.54 -2.79 24.56
N GLN A 366 9.22 -3.39 23.41
CA GLN A 366 9.59 -2.83 22.10
C GLN A 366 8.89 -1.50 21.84
N LEU A 367 7.61 -1.34 22.21
CA LEU A 367 6.88 -0.07 22.05
C LEU A 367 7.50 1.07 22.86
N GLN A 368 8.03 0.79 24.05
CA GLN A 368 8.77 1.77 24.84
C GLN A 368 10.09 2.17 24.17
N GLN A 369 10.83 1.20 23.62
CA GLN A 369 12.05 1.49 22.85
C GLN A 369 11.76 2.33 21.59
N TRP A 370 10.65 2.04 20.91
CA TRP A 370 10.18 2.82 19.77
C TRP A 370 9.81 4.26 20.15
N GLU A 371 9.17 4.48 21.30
CA GLU A 371 8.86 5.83 21.79
C GLU A 371 10.12 6.68 21.92
N VAL A 372 11.15 6.14 22.57
CA VAL A 372 12.45 6.81 22.72
C VAL A 372 13.08 7.12 21.36
N ALA A 373 13.11 6.14 20.45
CA ALA A 373 13.68 6.32 19.12
C ALA A 373 12.93 7.38 18.29
N ILE A 374 11.60 7.42 18.39
CA ILE A 374 10.76 8.42 17.71
C ILE A 374 11.00 9.82 18.29
N LEU A 375 11.01 9.96 19.62
CA LEU A 375 11.22 11.26 20.27
C LEU A 375 12.58 11.88 19.92
N LEU A 376 13.65 11.07 19.94
CA LEU A 376 14.98 11.51 19.50
C LEU A 376 14.97 12.02 18.05
N ARG A 377 14.16 11.42 17.17
CA ARG A 377 13.99 11.88 15.79
C ARG A 377 13.19 13.15 15.69
N VAL A 378 12.11 13.28 16.46
CA VAL A 378 11.29 14.50 16.50
C VAL A 378 12.14 15.71 16.91
N GLU A 379 13.01 15.55 17.90
CA GLU A 379 13.91 16.62 18.37
C GLU A 379 15.01 16.97 17.37
N ALA A 380 15.59 15.98 16.69
CA ALA A 380 16.68 16.19 15.74
C ALA A 380 16.22 16.70 14.35
N GLU A 381 14.98 16.42 13.96
CA GLU A 381 14.48 16.69 12.61
C GLU A 381 14.13 18.16 12.40
N LYS A 382 14.82 18.79 11.46
CA LYS A 382 14.64 20.22 11.12
C LYS A 382 13.60 20.43 10.02
N ASN A 383 13.32 19.40 9.22
CA ASN A 383 12.32 19.51 8.17
C ASN A 383 10.91 19.43 8.80
N PRO A 384 10.06 20.46 8.64
CA PRO A 384 8.75 20.50 9.30
C PRO A 384 7.83 19.35 8.88
N ILE A 385 7.96 18.86 7.65
CA ILE A 385 7.13 17.77 7.13
C ILE A 385 7.58 16.42 7.67
N ARG A 386 8.89 16.19 7.77
CA ARG A 386 9.41 14.96 8.39
C ARG A 386 9.14 14.95 9.89
N SER A 387 9.30 16.09 10.57
CA SER A 387 8.92 16.24 11.98
C SER A 387 7.44 15.93 12.19
N TYR A 388 6.57 16.40 11.28
CA TYR A 388 5.15 16.03 11.27
C TYR A 388 4.92 14.51 11.15
N LEU A 389 5.62 13.83 10.24
CA LEU A 389 5.50 12.38 10.05
C LEU A 389 6.01 11.58 11.26
N PHE A 390 7.08 12.03 11.92
CA PHE A 390 7.53 11.42 13.17
C PHE A 390 6.51 11.62 14.30
N ASN A 391 5.84 12.77 14.37
CA ASN A 391 4.74 12.97 15.32
C ASN A 391 3.54 12.04 15.03
N ILE A 392 3.22 11.76 13.76
CA ILE A 392 2.27 10.71 13.41
C ILE A 392 2.72 9.34 13.96
N PHE A 393 3.99 8.99 13.80
CA PHE A 393 4.53 7.74 14.34
C PHE A 393 4.41 7.70 15.87
N HIS A 394 4.65 8.82 16.54
CA HIS A 394 4.50 8.94 17.99
C HIS A 394 3.04 8.76 18.44
N MET A 395 2.06 9.37 17.76
CA MET A 395 0.64 9.12 18.03
C MET A 395 0.28 7.64 17.84
N GLY A 396 0.76 7.04 16.75
CA GLY A 396 0.58 5.61 16.47
C GLY A 396 1.18 4.72 17.55
N GLN A 397 2.36 5.09 18.07
CA GLN A 397 3.00 4.39 19.20
C GLN A 397 2.13 4.44 20.44
N LYS A 398 1.65 5.63 20.85
CA LYS A 398 0.81 5.78 22.04
C LYS A 398 -0.48 4.95 21.93
N VAL A 399 -1.16 5.01 20.79
CA VAL A 399 -2.38 4.22 20.55
C VAL A 399 -2.13 2.72 20.64
N VAL A 400 -1.07 2.22 20.00
CA VAL A 400 -0.77 0.78 20.04
C VAL A 400 -0.28 0.35 21.42
N PHE A 401 0.41 1.21 22.17
CA PHE A 401 0.75 0.95 23.56
C PHE A 401 -0.49 0.77 24.45
N ILE A 402 -1.49 1.65 24.31
CA ILE A 402 -2.77 1.53 25.01
C ILE A 402 -3.49 0.24 24.59
N LEU A 403 -3.63 0.00 23.28
CA LEU A 403 -4.27 -1.21 22.75
C LEU A 403 -3.59 -2.50 23.25
N MET A 404 -2.27 -2.55 23.24
CA MET A 404 -1.47 -3.68 23.74
C MET A 404 -1.62 -3.86 25.26
N SER A 405 -1.72 -2.76 26.00
CA SER A 405 -1.95 -2.79 27.44
C SER A 405 -3.34 -3.33 27.79
N CYS A 406 -4.35 -3.03 26.99
CA CYS A 406 -5.74 -3.38 27.25
C CYS A 406 -6.25 -4.62 26.51
N CYS A 407 -5.47 -5.25 25.63
CA CYS A 407 -5.99 -6.27 24.68
C CYS A 407 -6.61 -7.53 25.34
N PHE A 408 -6.29 -7.82 26.60
CA PHE A 408 -6.87 -8.94 27.36
C PHE A 408 -8.01 -8.52 28.30
N ASP A 409 -8.27 -7.23 28.47
CA ASP A 409 -9.35 -6.74 29.31
C ASP A 409 -10.71 -6.84 28.60
N SER A 410 -11.36 -7.99 28.83
CA SER A 410 -12.67 -8.03 29.47
C SER A 410 -13.64 -6.86 29.24
N THR A 411 -13.45 -5.90 30.11
CA THR A 411 -14.46 -4.96 30.57
C THR A 411 -14.29 -3.57 29.98
N GLU A 412 -13.20 -3.37 29.22
CA GLU A 412 -12.70 -2.08 28.76
C GLU A 412 -12.38 -1.09 29.88
N MET A 413 -12.39 -1.51 31.15
CA MET A 413 -12.11 -0.65 32.30
C MET A 413 -10.66 -0.18 32.34
N LEU A 414 -9.72 -0.97 31.81
CA LEU A 414 -8.30 -0.59 31.81
C LEU A 414 -8.00 0.65 30.96
N TYR A 415 -8.86 1.00 29.99
CA TYR A 415 -8.65 2.20 29.18
C TYR A 415 -8.71 3.48 30.03
N ASP A 416 -9.47 3.49 31.13
CA ASP A 416 -9.67 4.67 31.97
C ASP A 416 -8.37 5.17 32.63
N GLN A 417 -7.36 4.29 32.74
CA GLN A 417 -6.04 4.63 33.28
C GLN A 417 -5.21 5.50 32.33
N PHE A 418 -5.62 5.64 31.07
CA PHE A 418 -4.86 6.31 30.02
C PHE A 418 -5.42 7.69 29.64
N ASN A 419 -6.25 8.32 30.48
CA ASN A 419 -6.86 9.63 30.19
C ASN A 419 -5.83 10.73 29.86
N SER A 420 -4.69 10.77 30.56
CA SER A 420 -3.61 11.71 30.24
C SER A 420 -3.03 11.45 28.84
N THR A 421 -2.74 10.19 28.51
CA THR A 421 -2.23 9.79 27.20
C THR A 421 -3.25 10.04 26.09
N PHE A 422 -4.55 9.82 26.32
CA PHE A 422 -5.60 10.18 25.36
C PHE A 422 -5.63 11.69 25.09
N ARG A 423 -5.48 12.52 26.12
CA ARG A 423 -5.41 13.98 25.97
C ARG A 423 -4.17 14.42 25.18
N GLU A 424 -3.01 13.81 25.45
CA GLU A 424 -1.79 14.03 24.66
C GLU A 424 -2.02 13.70 23.18
N ILE A 425 -2.62 12.55 22.88
CA ILE A 425 -2.92 12.12 21.51
C ILE A 425 -3.79 13.15 20.79
N VAL A 426 -4.88 13.62 21.42
CA VAL A 426 -5.77 14.62 20.81
C VAL A 426 -5.06 15.95 20.60
N SER A 427 -4.28 16.41 21.58
CA SER A 427 -3.49 17.64 21.49
C SER A 427 -2.46 17.58 20.37
N MET A 428 -1.76 16.45 20.22
CA MET A 428 -0.87 16.19 19.09
C MET A 428 -1.63 16.27 17.76
N ALA A 429 -2.75 15.54 17.62
CA ALA A 429 -3.54 15.55 16.39
C ALA A 429 -4.01 16.98 16.02
N CYS A 430 -4.37 17.81 17.00
CA CYS A 430 -4.81 19.19 16.79
C CYS A 430 -3.66 20.15 16.46
N SER A 431 -2.54 20.07 17.18
CA SER A 431 -1.41 20.98 17.03
C SER A 431 -0.72 20.84 15.67
N PHE A 432 -0.66 19.62 15.14
CA PHE A 432 0.12 19.30 13.95
C PHE A 432 -0.60 19.53 12.61
N GLY A 433 -1.84 20.03 12.63
CA GLY A 433 -2.56 20.52 11.45
C GLY A 433 -2.46 22.04 11.22
N GLY A 434 -1.85 22.78 12.15
CA GLY A 434 -2.23 24.18 12.34
C GLY A 434 -3.74 24.29 12.63
N ALA A 435 -4.25 25.50 12.89
CA ALA A 435 -5.68 25.68 13.15
C ALA A 435 -6.60 25.39 11.94
N SER A 436 -6.10 24.82 10.83
CA SER A 436 -6.81 24.78 9.54
C SER A 436 -6.51 23.61 8.59
N ARG A 437 -5.73 22.57 8.95
CA ARG A 437 -5.52 21.42 8.03
C ARG A 437 -6.84 20.70 7.77
N ARG A 438 -7.18 20.60 6.49
CA ARG A 438 -8.33 19.87 5.98
C ARG A 438 -7.81 18.77 5.08
N PHE A 439 -8.24 17.55 5.32
CA PHE A 439 -7.85 16.41 4.51
C PHE A 439 -8.56 16.52 3.16
N SER A 440 -7.82 16.22 2.09
CA SER A 440 -8.45 15.95 0.80
C SER A 440 -9.33 14.71 0.89
N GLN A 441 -10.15 14.47 -0.14
CA GLN A 441 -10.96 13.26 -0.22
C GLN A 441 -10.11 11.99 -0.34
N ILE A 442 -8.96 12.07 -1.03
CA ILE A 442 -8.05 10.94 -1.15
C ILE A 442 -7.25 10.74 0.15
N GLU A 443 -6.76 11.81 0.78
CA GLU A 443 -6.10 11.72 2.09
C GLU A 443 -7.04 11.06 3.09
N THR A 444 -8.30 11.48 3.16
CA THR A 444 -9.30 10.91 4.08
C THR A 444 -9.57 9.44 3.79
N ALA A 445 -9.74 9.06 2.53
CA ALA A 445 -10.01 7.67 2.14
C ALA A 445 -8.82 6.72 2.46
N LEU A 446 -7.58 7.23 2.40
CA LEU A 446 -6.37 6.43 2.58
C LEU A 446 -5.68 6.65 3.93
N ASP A 447 -6.20 7.51 4.81
CA ASP A 447 -5.60 7.75 6.11
C ASP A 447 -5.80 6.56 7.06
N ILE A 448 -4.68 5.95 7.42
CA ILE A 448 -4.60 4.89 8.42
C ILE A 448 -3.89 5.34 9.69
N TYR A 449 -3.80 6.67 9.90
CA TYR A 449 -2.98 7.26 10.95
C TYR A 449 -3.79 8.24 11.80
N THR A 450 -4.11 9.43 11.31
CA THR A 450 -4.62 10.52 12.14
C THR A 450 -6.11 10.34 12.50
N LEU A 451 -6.95 10.12 11.50
CA LEU A 451 -8.40 9.95 11.63
C LEU A 451 -8.75 8.67 12.40
N PRO A 452 -8.12 7.49 12.15
CA PRO A 452 -8.23 6.31 13.00
C PRO A 452 -7.89 6.54 14.47
N VAL A 453 -6.86 7.34 14.75
CA VAL A 453 -6.42 7.62 16.13
C VAL A 453 -7.48 8.44 16.87
N LEU A 454 -8.06 9.47 16.23
CA LEU A 454 -9.17 10.23 16.81
C LEU A 454 -10.41 9.36 17.03
N ASN A 455 -10.74 8.52 16.05
CA ASN A 455 -11.81 7.53 16.14
C ASN A 455 -11.59 6.54 17.29
N PHE A 456 -10.35 6.11 17.51
CA PHE A 456 -9.97 5.25 18.65
C PHE A 456 -10.17 5.97 19.98
N VAL A 457 -9.68 7.21 20.13
CA VAL A 457 -9.89 8.02 21.35
C VAL A 457 -11.37 8.17 21.65
N SER A 458 -12.17 8.59 20.66
CA SER A 458 -13.62 8.80 20.84
C SER A 458 -14.39 7.53 21.25
N GLN A 459 -13.85 6.35 20.96
CA GLN A 459 -14.50 5.07 21.21
C GLN A 459 -14.03 4.43 22.53
N LYS A 460 -12.75 4.57 22.88
CA LYS A 460 -12.14 3.88 24.03
C LYS A 460 -11.97 4.75 25.27
N CYS A 461 -11.82 6.07 25.10
CA CYS A 461 -11.81 6.98 26.23
C CYS A 461 -13.22 7.07 26.85
N ARG A 462 -13.28 7.32 28.16
CA ARG A 462 -14.53 7.53 28.92
C ARG A 462 -14.68 8.96 29.47
N ASP A 463 -13.69 9.82 29.24
CA ASP A 463 -13.77 11.24 29.54
C ASP A 463 -14.53 11.99 28.42
N LYS A 464 -15.68 12.57 28.77
CA LYS A 464 -16.57 13.25 27.82
C LYS A 464 -15.90 14.39 27.06
N ALA A 465 -15.07 15.19 27.74
CA ALA A 465 -14.42 16.35 27.14
C ALA A 465 -13.39 15.89 26.09
N ILE A 466 -12.56 14.90 26.43
CA ILE A 466 -11.57 14.35 25.50
C ILE A 466 -12.27 13.71 24.29
N ARG A 467 -13.36 12.96 24.50
CA ARG A 467 -14.12 12.33 23.41
C ARG A 467 -14.74 13.35 22.46
N SER A 468 -15.34 14.41 23.02
CA SER A 468 -15.95 15.49 22.24
C SER A 468 -14.89 16.26 21.44
N GLU A 469 -13.77 16.59 22.06
CA GLU A 469 -12.64 17.25 21.38
C GLU A 469 -12.08 16.40 20.23
N ALA A 470 -11.96 15.08 20.42
CA ALA A 470 -11.52 14.16 19.38
C ALA A 470 -12.49 14.12 18.19
N LEU A 471 -13.80 14.05 18.44
CA LEU A 471 -14.84 14.02 17.40
C LEU A 471 -14.97 15.35 16.67
N ASP A 472 -14.90 16.46 17.39
CA ASP A 472 -14.94 17.80 16.78
C ASP A 472 -13.70 18.06 15.92
N SER A 473 -12.54 17.52 16.33
CA SER A 473 -11.31 17.58 15.53
C SER A 473 -11.40 16.69 14.30
N PHE A 474 -11.96 15.49 14.43
CA PHE A 474 -12.22 14.59 13.30
C PHE A 474 -13.14 15.26 12.27
N ASP A 475 -14.24 15.86 12.72
CA ASP A 475 -15.16 16.58 11.84
C ASP A 475 -14.48 17.76 11.15
N LYS A 476 -13.74 18.59 11.91
CA LYS A 476 -12.98 19.73 11.37
C LYS A 476 -12.00 19.31 10.28
N MET A 477 -11.27 18.22 10.49
CA MET A 477 -10.30 17.68 9.51
C MET A 477 -10.99 17.14 8.25
N THR A 478 -12.22 16.65 8.38
CA THR A 478 -12.97 15.99 7.31
C THR A 478 -14.07 16.86 6.69
N LEU A 479 -14.19 18.14 7.05
CA LEU A 479 -15.22 19.07 6.56
C LEU A 479 -15.34 19.17 5.03
N LEU A 480 -14.24 18.99 4.31
CA LEU A 480 -14.25 19.05 2.83
C LEU A 480 -14.62 17.72 2.19
N THR A 481 -14.63 16.64 2.98
CA THR A 481 -14.98 15.32 2.48
C THR A 481 -16.48 15.14 2.45
N ARG A 482 -16.95 14.58 1.35
CA ARG A 482 -18.38 14.36 1.10
C ARG A 482 -18.78 12.90 1.32
N ASN A 483 -17.87 12.08 1.84
CA ASN A 483 -18.12 10.66 1.99
C ASN A 483 -19.08 10.41 3.15
N TRP A 484 -20.13 9.64 2.86
CA TRP A 484 -21.15 9.31 3.85
C TRP A 484 -20.59 8.45 5.00
N ASP A 485 -19.56 7.64 4.76
CA ASP A 485 -18.97 6.73 5.75
C ASP A 485 -18.19 7.49 6.83
N VAL A 486 -17.52 8.58 6.46
CA VAL A 486 -16.85 9.51 7.38
C VAL A 486 -17.88 10.17 8.30
N LYS A 487 -18.97 10.70 7.72
CA LYS A 487 -20.05 11.31 8.50
C LYS A 487 -20.78 10.28 9.37
N ALA A 488 -21.03 9.09 8.84
CA ALA A 488 -21.60 7.96 9.59
C ALA A 488 -20.70 7.55 10.76
N SER A 489 -19.39 7.51 10.55
CA SER A 489 -18.41 7.21 11.60
C SER A 489 -18.50 8.21 12.76
N SER A 490 -18.58 9.51 12.46
CA SER A 490 -18.70 10.56 13.47
C SER A 490 -20.05 10.49 14.22
N LEU A 491 -21.16 10.39 13.49
CA LEU A 491 -22.51 10.27 14.06
C LEU A 491 -22.67 9.02 14.92
N ALA A 492 -22.20 7.86 14.45
CA ALA A 492 -22.22 6.61 15.20
C ALA A 492 -21.45 6.74 16.52
N ARG A 493 -20.29 7.40 16.52
CA ARG A 493 -19.47 7.58 17.72
C ARG A 493 -20.08 8.56 18.71
N ARG A 494 -20.76 9.62 18.24
CA ARG A 494 -21.57 10.49 19.11
C ARG A 494 -22.73 9.74 19.75
N GLN A 495 -23.43 8.90 18.98
CA GLN A 495 -24.50 8.06 19.52
C GLN A 495 -23.97 7.02 20.52
N LEU A 496 -22.80 6.42 20.25
CA LEU A 496 -22.13 5.52 21.18
C LEU A 496 -21.78 6.24 22.50
N MET A 497 -21.23 7.45 22.42
CA MET A 497 -20.91 8.26 23.59
C MET A 497 -22.17 8.55 24.41
N ALA A 498 -23.26 9.01 23.77
CA ALA A 498 -24.52 9.28 24.44
C ALA A 498 -25.12 8.04 25.10
N LEU A 499 -25.07 6.88 24.42
CA LEU A 499 -25.55 5.60 24.95
C LEU A 499 -24.79 5.16 26.21
N GLU A 500 -23.48 5.33 26.24
CA GLU A 500 -22.66 4.97 27.41
C GLU A 500 -22.88 5.94 28.58
N GLU A 501 -23.12 7.23 28.29
CA GLU A 501 -23.45 8.27 29.27
C GLU A 501 -24.78 8.02 29.99
N GLU A 502 -25.73 7.25 29.42
CA GLU A 502 -26.96 6.83 30.11
C GLU A 502 -26.68 6.03 31.39
N SER A 503 -25.51 5.37 31.46
CA SER A 503 -25.09 4.56 32.60
C SER A 503 -24.10 5.28 33.53
N GLN A 504 -23.86 6.58 33.28
CA GLN A 504 -22.92 7.38 34.04
C GLN A 504 -23.44 7.71 35.44
N ASP A 505 -22.59 7.58 36.45
CA ASP A 505 -22.91 8.02 37.80
C ASP A 505 -22.63 9.51 38.03
N VAL A 506 -22.97 10.01 39.23
CA VAL A 506 -22.73 11.42 39.62
C VAL A 506 -21.26 11.84 39.60
N SER A 507 -20.30 10.90 39.67
CA SER A 507 -18.87 11.19 39.58
C SER A 507 -18.36 11.24 38.15
N GLY A 508 -19.20 10.89 37.19
CA GLY A 508 -18.84 10.78 35.78
C GLY A 508 -18.33 9.39 35.38
N TYR A 509 -18.38 8.41 36.27
CA TYR A 509 -17.87 7.06 36.04
C TYR A 509 -18.88 6.19 35.27
N ILE A 510 -18.38 5.42 34.31
CA ILE A 510 -19.18 4.52 33.46
C ILE A 510 -18.80 3.07 33.78
N PRO A 511 -19.70 2.26 34.38
CA PRO A 511 -19.42 0.88 34.73
C PRO A 511 -19.33 -0.02 33.49
N ALA A 512 -18.68 -1.18 33.62
CA ALA A 512 -18.54 -2.15 32.52
C ALA A 512 -19.89 -2.57 31.91
N SER A 513 -20.97 -2.66 32.71
CA SER A 513 -22.32 -2.98 32.23
C SER A 513 -22.93 -1.91 31.31
N GLY A 514 -22.42 -0.68 31.36
CA GLY A 514 -22.83 0.45 30.52
C GLY A 514 -21.94 0.70 29.32
N ARG A 515 -20.89 -0.11 29.09
CA ARG A 515 -19.93 0.07 27.99
C ARG A 515 -20.34 -0.73 26.75
N TYR A 516 -20.15 -0.14 25.58
CA TYR A 516 -20.59 -0.68 24.31
C TYR A 516 -19.50 -0.63 23.24
N VAL A 517 -19.57 -1.54 22.27
CA VAL A 517 -18.68 -1.59 21.11
C VAL A 517 -19.51 -1.50 19.83
N TRP A 518 -19.06 -0.70 18.87
CA TRP A 518 -19.64 -0.67 17.53
C TRP A 518 -19.28 -1.94 16.77
N THR A 519 -20.25 -2.83 16.55
CA THR A 519 -20.02 -4.18 15.99
C THR A 519 -20.65 -4.41 14.63
N GLY A 520 -21.55 -3.54 14.19
CA GLY A 520 -22.23 -3.71 12.91
C GLY A 520 -22.67 -2.40 12.29
N ALA A 521 -22.60 -2.34 10.95
CA ALA A 521 -23.15 -1.27 10.14
C ALA A 521 -23.61 -1.86 8.79
N SER A 522 -24.85 -1.59 8.39
CA SER A 522 -25.38 -2.05 7.10
C SER A 522 -26.43 -1.09 6.53
N TRP A 523 -26.35 -0.86 5.21
CA TRP A 523 -27.36 -0.08 4.52
C TRP A 523 -28.64 -0.89 4.33
N HIS A 524 -29.80 -0.23 4.46
CA HIS A 524 -31.03 -0.76 3.88
C HIS A 524 -30.92 -0.83 2.34
N HIS A 525 -31.62 -1.78 1.72
CA HIS A 525 -31.56 -2.06 0.27
C HIS A 525 -31.74 -0.83 -0.63
N ASN A 526 -32.46 0.19 -0.17
CA ASN A 526 -32.75 1.43 -0.88
C ASN A 526 -31.90 2.63 -0.42
N TYR A 527 -30.85 2.42 0.36
CA TYR A 527 -30.00 3.47 0.94
C TYR A 527 -30.77 4.56 1.72
N SER A 528 -31.97 4.26 2.23
CA SER A 528 -32.79 5.23 2.98
C SER A 528 -32.29 5.50 4.40
N ARG A 529 -31.66 4.49 5.01
CA ARG A 529 -31.09 4.57 6.36
C ARG A 529 -29.96 3.57 6.54
N LEU A 530 -28.96 3.96 7.33
CA LEU A 530 -27.87 3.11 7.77
C LEU A 530 -28.23 2.48 9.13
N HIS A 531 -28.28 1.16 9.20
CA HIS A 531 -28.49 0.41 10.44
C HIS A 531 -27.16 0.23 11.18
N ILE A 532 -27.15 0.55 12.47
CA ILE A 532 -25.99 0.48 13.36
C ILE A 532 -26.30 -0.47 14.51
N VAL A 533 -25.30 -1.27 14.89
CA VAL A 533 -25.39 -2.20 16.03
C VAL A 533 -24.27 -1.93 17.02
N PHE A 534 -24.65 -1.60 18.25
CA PHE A 534 -23.76 -1.56 19.41
C PHE A 534 -23.99 -2.79 20.28
N THR A 535 -22.91 -3.47 20.67
CA THR A 535 -22.95 -4.65 21.53
C THR A 535 -22.27 -4.33 22.86
N GLY A 536 -22.95 -4.60 23.98
CA GLY A 536 -22.40 -4.39 25.32
C GLY A 536 -21.17 -5.27 25.58
N VAL A 537 -20.20 -4.76 26.34
CA VAL A 537 -18.94 -5.50 26.61
C VAL A 537 -19.12 -6.65 27.60
N VAL A 538 -20.10 -6.53 28.50
CA VAL A 538 -20.45 -7.56 29.50
C VAL A 538 -21.64 -8.38 29.02
N SER A 539 -21.57 -9.70 29.22
CA SER A 539 -22.68 -10.62 28.99
C SER A 539 -23.65 -10.63 30.17
N ASP A 540 -24.94 -10.86 29.90
CA ASP A 540 -25.93 -11.12 30.94
C ASP A 540 -25.71 -12.49 31.62
N LYS A 541 -26.58 -12.82 32.58
CA LYS A 541 -26.52 -14.10 33.33
C LYS A 541 -26.62 -15.34 32.43
N ASN A 542 -27.12 -15.19 31.20
CA ASN A 542 -27.26 -16.26 30.21
C ASN A 542 -26.12 -16.26 29.18
N GLY A 543 -25.09 -15.43 29.37
CA GLY A 543 -23.96 -15.31 28.44
C GLY A 543 -24.24 -14.43 27.22
N ILE A 544 -25.43 -13.82 27.10
CA ILE A 544 -25.84 -13.02 25.94
C ILE A 544 -25.44 -11.55 26.16
N ARG A 545 -24.78 -10.96 25.17
CA ARG A 545 -24.45 -9.53 25.20
C ARG A 545 -25.63 -8.69 24.74
N LYS A 546 -25.94 -7.63 25.48
CA LYS A 546 -27.02 -6.69 25.16
C LYS A 546 -26.70 -5.95 23.85
N GLN A 547 -27.60 -6.03 22.88
CA GLN A 547 -27.49 -5.28 21.62
C GLN A 547 -28.38 -4.04 21.63
N ARG A 548 -27.89 -2.96 21.06
CA ARG A 548 -28.61 -1.71 20.81
C ARG A 548 -28.55 -1.42 19.31
N HIS A 549 -29.73 -1.21 18.73
CA HIS A 549 -29.87 -0.93 17.31
C HIS A 549 -30.28 0.51 17.11
N LEU A 550 -29.56 1.20 16.22
CA LEU A 550 -29.80 2.60 15.87
C LEU A 550 -29.85 2.75 14.35
N HIS A 551 -30.46 3.83 13.90
CA HIS A 551 -30.57 4.16 12.48
C HIS A 551 -30.13 5.59 12.26
N ILE A 552 -29.27 5.82 11.26
CA ILE A 552 -28.96 7.15 10.74
C ILE A 552 -29.73 7.31 9.44
N LEU A 553 -30.55 8.36 9.35
CA LEU A 553 -31.36 8.63 8.15
C LEU A 553 -30.50 9.21 7.04
N ARG A 554 -30.91 8.97 5.78
CA ARG A 554 -30.22 9.54 4.61
C ARG A 554 -30.11 11.06 4.66
N THR A 555 -31.15 11.74 5.13
CA THR A 555 -31.18 13.21 5.25
C THR A 555 -30.05 13.73 6.14
N GLU A 556 -29.68 12.99 7.18
CA GLU A 556 -28.54 13.32 8.04
C GLU A 556 -27.20 13.23 7.32
N PHE A 557 -27.11 12.59 6.14
CA PHE A 557 -25.92 12.59 5.30
C PHE A 557 -25.91 13.68 4.22
N GLU A 558 -27.07 14.25 3.92
CA GLU A 558 -27.26 15.23 2.85
C GLU A 558 -27.23 16.68 3.35
N GLU A 559 -27.45 16.88 4.66
CA GLU A 559 -27.20 18.14 5.40
C GLU A 559 -25.70 18.44 5.59
#